data_AF-A0A1Q7ZLS3-F1
#
_entry.id   AF-A0A1Q7ZLS3-F1
#
_cell.length_a   1.000
_cell.length_b   1.000
_cell.length_c   1.000
_cell.angle_alpha   90.00
_cell.angle_beta   90.00
_cell.angle_gamma   90.00
#
_symmetry.space_group_name_H-M   'P 1'
#
loop_
_entity.id
_entity.type
_entity.pdbx_description
1 polymer ?
#
loop_
_entity_poly.entity_id
_entity_poly.type
_entity_poly.pdbx_seq_one_letter_code
_entity_poly.pdbx_strand_id
1 'polypeptide(L)'
;MRIISVNVGSVRQLGRVRGKRVYSGFVKKPVSGAVRVGSLNLEGDRQADLTVHGGVDKAVYSYPSEHYQYWVAKISGYGNALGNLRRKLHHRRVA
;
A
#
# COMPACT_ATOMS: atom_id res chain seq x y z
N MET A 1 9.57 9.63 15.77
CA MET A 1 8.97 8.93 14.60
C MET A 1 8.03 7.85 15.11
N ARG A 2 6.80 7.74 14.59
CA ARG A 2 5.83 6.69 14.99
C ARG A 2 5.22 6.05 13.75
N ILE A 3 5.25 4.72 13.66
CA ILE A 3 4.53 3.97 12.63
C ILE A 3 3.06 3.89 13.04
N ILE A 4 2.16 4.43 12.21
CA ILE A 4 0.71 4.45 12.51
C ILE A 4 -0.05 3.27 11.89
N SER A 5 0.54 2.60 10.90
CA SER A 5 -0.06 1.46 10.20
C SER A 5 1.01 0.68 9.45
N VAL A 6 1.02 -0.63 9.61
CA VAL A 6 1.76 -1.55 8.74
C VAL A 6 0.76 -2.17 7.78
N ASN A 7 1.06 -2.13 6.48
CA ASN A 7 0.16 -2.61 5.45
C ASN A 7 0.86 -3.64 4.59
N VAL A 8 0.24 -4.82 4.45
CA VAL A 8 0.78 -5.93 3.65
C VAL A 8 -0.26 -6.46 2.66
N GLY A 9 0.18 -7.18 1.64
CA GLY A 9 -0.69 -7.78 0.63
C GLY A 9 0.08 -8.58 -0.41
N SER A 10 -0.58 -9.64 -0.90
CA SER A 10 -0.08 -10.49 -1.98
C SER A 10 -0.27 -9.84 -3.36
N VAL A 11 0.45 -10.36 -4.36
CA VAL A 11 0.25 -9.99 -5.77
C VAL A 11 -1.08 -10.54 -6.24
N ARG A 12 -1.91 -9.67 -6.83
CA ARG A 12 -3.22 -10.03 -7.36
C ARG A 12 -3.42 -9.45 -8.76
N GLN A 13 -4.27 -10.09 -9.55
CA GLN A 13 -4.68 -9.55 -10.83
C GLN A 13 -5.59 -8.34 -10.59
N LEU A 14 -5.22 -7.16 -11.12
CA LEU A 14 -6.01 -5.93 -10.98
C LEU A 14 -6.95 -5.70 -12.16
N GLY A 15 -6.71 -6.35 -13.29
CA GLY A 15 -7.53 -6.19 -14.48
C GLY A 15 -6.85 -6.68 -15.74
N ARG A 16 -7.24 -6.10 -16.87
CA ARG A 16 -6.62 -6.33 -18.18
C ARG A 16 -6.32 -5.01 -18.87
N VAL A 17 -5.15 -4.92 -19.52
CA VAL A 17 -4.75 -3.80 -20.38
C VAL A 17 -4.38 -4.38 -21.74
N ARG A 18 -5.02 -3.88 -22.81
CA ARG A 18 -4.83 -4.39 -24.18
C ARG A 18 -4.92 -5.93 -24.27
N GLY A 19 -5.93 -6.50 -23.60
CA GLY A 19 -6.19 -7.94 -23.54
C GLY A 19 -5.30 -8.75 -22.59
N LYS A 20 -4.17 -8.19 -22.11
CA LYS A 20 -3.23 -8.88 -21.20
C LYS A 20 -3.62 -8.67 -19.74
N ARG A 21 -3.51 -9.73 -18.92
CA ARG A 21 -3.72 -9.66 -17.47
C ARG A 21 -2.63 -8.80 -16.82
N VAL A 22 -3.03 -7.91 -15.91
CA VAL A 22 -2.11 -7.08 -15.12
C VAL A 22 -2.12 -7.57 -13.68
N TYR A 23 -0.94 -7.90 -13.17
CA TYR A 23 -0.72 -8.31 -11.79
C TYR A 23 0.01 -7.21 -11.04
N SER A 24 -0.36 -6.98 -9.78
CA SER A 24 0.30 -5.99 -8.94
C SER A 24 0.17 -6.35 -7.47
N GLY A 25 1.18 -5.99 -6.68
CA GLY A 25 1.13 -6.00 -5.22
C GLY A 25 0.52 -4.72 -4.62
N PHE A 26 0.02 -3.77 -5.43
CA PHE A 26 -0.44 -2.45 -4.95
C PHE A 26 -1.53 -2.49 -3.87
N VAL A 27 -2.39 -3.52 -3.89
CA VAL A 27 -3.49 -3.64 -2.94
C VAL A 27 -2.97 -4.19 -1.62
N LYS A 28 -2.75 -3.29 -0.65
CA LYS A 28 -2.32 -3.61 0.71
C LYS A 28 -3.45 -3.38 1.71
N LYS A 29 -3.44 -4.13 2.82
CA LYS A 29 -4.37 -3.99 3.94
C LYS A 29 -3.61 -3.81 5.25
N PRO A 30 -4.15 -3.05 6.22
CA PRO A 30 -3.53 -2.92 7.52
C PRO A 30 -3.53 -4.27 8.25
N VAL A 31 -2.50 -4.52 9.03
CA VAL A 31 -2.40 -5.67 9.94
C VAL A 31 -2.19 -5.20 11.37
N SER A 32 -2.68 -5.98 12.33
CA SER A 32 -2.49 -5.74 13.76
C SER A 32 -1.27 -6.49 14.28
N GLY A 33 -0.69 -5.97 15.37
CA GLY A 33 0.45 -6.59 16.04
C GLY A 33 1.79 -6.35 15.35
N ALA A 34 2.82 -7.03 15.85
CA ALA A 34 4.16 -6.99 15.27
C ALA A 34 4.20 -7.77 13.95
N VAL A 35 4.97 -7.27 12.99
CA VAL A 35 5.16 -7.90 11.68
C VAL A 35 6.65 -8.16 11.50
N ARG A 36 7.02 -9.39 11.14
CA ARG A 36 8.42 -9.73 10.88
C ARG A 36 8.89 -9.03 9.61
N VAL A 37 10.11 -8.49 9.67
CA VAL A 37 10.79 -7.91 8.50
C VAL A 37 11.76 -8.95 7.96
N GLY A 38 11.55 -9.38 6.72
CA GLY A 38 12.48 -10.23 5.98
C GLY A 38 13.38 -9.41 5.06
N SER A 39 14.35 -10.05 4.42
CA SER A 39 15.27 -9.41 3.48
C SER A 39 14.57 -8.80 2.27
N LEU A 40 13.47 -9.40 1.81
CA LEU A 40 12.75 -8.95 0.63
C LEU A 40 11.41 -8.28 0.93
N ASN A 41 10.74 -8.63 2.02
CA ASN A 41 9.38 -8.17 2.30
C ASN A 41 9.08 -8.22 3.80
N LEU A 42 8.01 -7.54 4.20
CA LEU A 42 7.30 -7.82 5.44
C LEU A 42 6.57 -9.16 5.35
N GLU A 43 6.39 -9.83 6.49
CA GLU A 43 5.56 -11.03 6.58
C GLU A 43 4.13 -10.75 6.08
N GLY A 44 3.63 -11.60 5.17
CA GLY A 44 2.34 -11.41 4.50
C GLY A 44 2.38 -10.47 3.29
N ASP A 45 3.52 -9.86 2.96
CA ASP A 45 3.69 -8.96 1.82
C ASP A 45 4.38 -9.61 0.62
N ARG A 46 4.07 -9.12 -0.59
CA ARG A 46 4.74 -9.52 -1.83
C ARG A 46 4.95 -8.35 -2.79
N GLN A 47 6.07 -8.43 -3.50
CA GLN A 47 6.42 -7.63 -4.68
C GLN A 47 6.06 -8.40 -5.96
N ALA A 48 5.62 -7.70 -7.00
CA ALA A 48 5.15 -8.32 -8.24
C ALA A 48 6.28 -8.68 -9.22
N ASP A 49 7.35 -7.91 -9.26
CA ASP A 49 8.44 -8.07 -10.22
C ASP A 49 9.78 -7.63 -9.62
N LEU A 50 10.59 -8.58 -9.14
CA LEU A 50 11.87 -8.26 -8.51
C LEU A 50 12.96 -7.79 -9.48
N THR A 51 12.75 -7.90 -10.79
CA THR A 51 13.78 -7.54 -11.80
C THR A 51 13.90 -6.02 -11.96
N VAL A 52 12.78 -5.31 -11.87
CA VAL A 52 12.70 -3.84 -12.01
C VAL A 52 11.94 -3.16 -10.88
N HIS A 53 11.12 -3.91 -10.12
CA HIS A 53 10.25 -3.40 -9.07
C HIS A 53 10.42 -4.19 -7.77
N GLY A 54 11.52 -3.94 -7.08
CA GLY A 54 11.75 -4.62 -5.81
C GLY A 54 13.20 -4.77 -5.42
N GLY A 55 13.42 -5.87 -4.70
CA GLY A 55 14.73 -6.27 -4.19
C GLY A 55 14.92 -5.88 -2.73
N VAL A 56 16.08 -6.26 -2.19
CA VAL A 56 16.43 -6.02 -0.79
C VAL A 56 16.42 -4.52 -0.46
N ASP A 57 16.90 -3.69 -1.38
CA ASP A 57 16.92 -2.22 -1.21
C ASP A 57 15.52 -1.59 -1.27
N LYS A 58 14.50 -2.35 -1.67
CA LYS A 58 13.10 -1.91 -1.75
C LYS A 58 12.17 -2.80 -0.92
N ALA A 59 12.71 -3.48 0.10
CA ALA A 59 11.98 -4.44 0.92
C ALA A 59 10.82 -3.82 1.71
N VAL A 60 10.95 -2.54 2.08
CA VAL A 60 9.93 -1.78 2.82
C VAL A 60 9.74 -0.42 2.17
N TYR A 61 8.48 -0.05 1.92
CA TYR A 61 8.10 1.29 1.47
C TYR A 61 7.44 2.06 2.61
N SER A 62 7.89 3.29 2.85
CA SER A 62 7.30 4.19 3.85
C SER A 62 6.68 5.41 3.17
N TYR A 63 5.59 5.91 3.75
CA TYR A 63 4.89 7.08 3.23
C TYR A 63 4.39 7.97 4.36
N PRO A 64 4.74 9.27 4.40
CA PRO A 64 4.26 10.20 5.42
C PRO A 64 2.74 10.38 5.33
N SER A 65 2.05 10.17 6.45
CA SER A 65 0.59 10.26 6.52
C SER A 65 0.08 11.69 6.32
N GLU A 66 0.92 12.67 6.64
CA GLU A 66 0.70 14.11 6.52
C GLU A 66 0.40 14.51 5.06
N HIS A 67 0.98 13.80 4.10
CA HIS A 67 0.74 14.05 2.66
C HIS A 67 -0.66 13.66 2.20
N TYR A 68 -1.41 12.84 2.96
CA TYR A 68 -2.76 12.48 2.55
C TYR A 68 -3.69 13.69 2.50
N GLN A 69 -3.51 14.68 3.37
CA GLN A 69 -4.33 15.91 3.34
C GLN A 69 -4.13 16.68 2.04
N TYR A 70 -2.88 16.83 1.61
CA TYR A 70 -2.53 17.46 0.33
C TYR A 70 -3.17 16.72 -0.85
N TRP A 71 -3.04 15.38 -0.91
CA TRP A 71 -3.62 14.62 -2.01
C TRP A 71 -5.14 14.65 -2.02
N VAL A 72 -5.79 14.53 -0.87
CA VAL A 72 -7.25 14.66 -0.77
C VAL A 72 -7.67 16.02 -1.33
N ALA A 73 -7.04 17.12 -0.94
CA ALA A 73 -7.37 18.44 -1.47
C ALA A 73 -7.16 18.53 -2.99
N LYS A 74 -6.03 18.00 -3.50
CA LYS A 74 -5.69 18.08 -4.92
C LYS A 74 -6.59 17.21 -5.81
N ILE A 75 -7.02 16.05 -5.32
CA ILE A 75 -7.77 15.07 -6.12
C ILE A 75 -9.28 15.09 -5.87
N SER A 76 -9.77 15.95 -4.97
CA SER A 76 -11.19 15.98 -4.60
C SER A 76 -12.13 16.27 -5.77
N GLY A 77 -11.64 16.87 -6.86
CA GLY A 77 -12.42 17.08 -8.08
C GLY A 77 -12.57 15.86 -9.00
N TYR A 78 -11.90 14.73 -8.74
CA TYR A 78 -11.81 13.62 -9.70
C TYR A 78 -12.81 12.47 -9.49
N GLY A 79 -13.69 12.50 -8.48
CA GLY A 79 -14.74 11.49 -8.25
C GLY A 79 -14.23 10.06 -7.95
N ASN A 80 -14.89 9.35 -7.03
CA ASN A 80 -14.68 7.93 -6.63
C ASN A 80 -13.27 7.45 -6.17
N ALA A 81 -12.17 8.14 -6.53
CA ALA A 81 -10.80 7.82 -6.11
C ALA A 81 -10.53 8.09 -4.61
N LEU A 82 -11.39 8.90 -3.97
CA LEU A 82 -11.26 9.32 -2.57
C LEU A 82 -11.60 8.24 -1.54
N GLY A 83 -12.34 7.20 -1.92
CA GLY A 83 -12.81 6.17 -0.98
C GLY A 83 -11.68 5.36 -0.33
N ASN A 84 -10.53 5.26 -0.99
CA ASN A 84 -9.36 4.52 -0.47
C ASN A 84 -8.42 5.39 0.37
N LEU A 85 -8.21 6.66 0.03
CA LEU A 85 -7.37 7.56 0.84
C LEU A 85 -8.01 7.86 2.19
N ARG A 86 -9.33 8.13 2.23
CA ARG A 86 -10.04 8.40 3.50
C ARG A 86 -10.01 7.20 4.45
N ARG A 87 -10.19 5.96 3.95
CA ARG A 87 -10.12 4.75 4.78
C ARG A 87 -8.75 4.53 5.44
N LYS A 88 -7.66 4.89 4.76
CA LYS A 88 -6.30 4.78 5.34
C LYS A 88 -6.04 5.80 6.47
N LEU A 89 -6.75 6.92 6.48
CA LEU A 89 -6.65 7.94 7.54
C LEU A 89 -7.51 7.62 8.79
N HIS A 90 -8.62 6.91 8.64
CA HIS A 90 -9.63 6.77 9.71
C HIS A 90 -9.43 5.58 10.67
N HIS A 91 -8.36 4.79 10.56
CA HIS A 91 -8.11 3.68 11.51
C HIS A 91 -7.60 4.13 12.90
N ARG A 92 -7.61 5.43 13.22
CA ARG A 92 -7.54 5.92 14.62
C ARG A 92 -8.90 5.79 15.30
N ARG A 93 -9.30 4.58 15.68
CA ARG A 93 -10.10 4.29 16.89
C ARG A 93 -9.83 2.85 17.31
N VAL A 94 -8.68 2.63 17.93
CA VAL A 94 -8.51 1.52 18.87
C VAL A 94 -8.08 2.19 20.16
N ALA A 95 -8.98 2.13 21.14
CA ALA A 95 -8.73 2.47 22.54
C ALA A 95 -7.68 1.52 23.12
#